data_AF-A0A0K2W8U3-F1
#
_entry.id   AF-A0A0K2W8U3-F1
#
_cell.length_a   1.000
_cell.length_b   1.000
_cell.length_c   1.000
_cell.angle_alpha   90.00
_cell.angle_beta   90.00
_cell.angle_gamma   90.00
#
_symmetry.space_group_name_H-M   'P 1'
#
loop_
_entity.id
_entity.type
_entity.pdbx_description
1 polymer ?
#
loop_
_entity_poly.entity_id
_entity_poly.type
_entity_poly.pdbx_seq_one_letter_code
_entity_poly.pdbx_strand_id
1 'polypeptide(L)'
;MQLAEQAKSLGCQFAFYGHTHVAKHENIAGVHVINPGSISQSRSNIEETYAELVIDEQSKEVVLNFYNRDHKVIDSETFEI
;
A
#
# COMPACT_ATOMS: atom_id res chain seq x y z
N MET A 1 13.11 -10.59 12.15
CA MET A 1 11.65 -10.69 11.99
C MET A 1 11.26 -9.73 10.89
N GLN A 2 10.65 -10.25 9.82
CA GLN A 2 10.22 -9.42 8.69
C GLN A 2 8.92 -8.68 9.05
N LEU A 3 8.68 -7.50 8.46
CA LEU A 3 7.53 -6.65 8.76
C LEU A 3 6.19 -7.42 8.74
N ALA A 4 5.98 -8.23 7.70
CA ALA A 4 4.78 -9.05 7.54
C ALA A 4 4.58 -10.05 8.69
N GLU A 5 5.66 -10.69 9.17
CA GLU A 5 5.60 -11.65 10.27
C GLU A 5 5.16 -10.97 11.58
N GLN A 6 5.67 -9.77 11.84
CA GLN A 6 5.30 -8.99 13.02
C GLN A 6 3.86 -8.49 12.94
N ALA A 7 3.43 -8.01 11.77
CA ALA A 7 2.04 -7.61 11.57
C ALA A 7 1.09 -8.79 11.79
N LYS A 8 1.44 -9.97 11.26
CA LYS A 8 0.66 -11.19 11.43
C LYS A 8 0.59 -11.63 12.90
N SER A 9 1.69 -11.57 13.65
CA SER A 9 1.71 -11.95 15.07
C SER A 9 0.84 -11.04 15.94
N LEU A 10 0.61 -9.80 15.50
CA LEU A 10 -0.27 -8.82 16.14
C LEU A 10 -1.73 -8.86 15.63
N GLY A 11 -2.06 -9.76 14.70
CA GLY A 11 -3.39 -9.85 14.11
C GLY A 11 -3.74 -8.71 13.15
N CYS A 12 -2.73 -8.03 12.59
CA CYS A 12 -2.94 -6.95 11.63
C CYS A 12 -3.19 -7.51 10.22
N GLN A 13 -4.13 -6.89 9.50
CA GLN A 13 -4.40 -7.19 8.08
C GLN A 13 -3.49 -6.37 7.14
N PHE A 14 -3.03 -5.21 7.60
CA PHE A 14 -2.20 -4.27 6.82
C PHE A 14 -0.90 -3.96 7.55
N ALA A 15 0.17 -3.77 6.78
CA ALA A 15 1.45 -3.25 7.26
C ALA A 15 1.98 -2.19 6.31
N PHE A 16 2.13 -0.96 6.78
CA PHE A 16 2.63 0.16 5.98
C PHE A 16 4.12 0.39 6.24
N TYR A 17 4.88 0.64 5.18
CA TYR A 17 6.31 0.91 5.28
C TYR A 17 6.78 1.95 4.25
N GLY A 18 8.05 2.36 4.37
CA GLY A 18 8.69 3.32 3.47
C GLY A 18 10.12 2.90 3.13
N HIS A 19 11.06 3.84 3.20
CA HIS A 19 12.51 3.66 3.02
C HIS A 19 12.98 3.35 1.58
N THR A 20 12.31 2.49 0.82
CA THR A 20 12.72 2.16 -0.55
C THR A 20 12.40 3.25 -1.57
N HIS A 21 11.39 4.09 -1.29
CA HIS A 21 10.83 5.08 -2.21
C HIS A 21 10.26 4.46 -3.50
N VAL A 22 9.77 3.23 -3.41
CA VAL A 22 9.16 2.49 -4.53
C VAL A 22 7.75 2.10 -4.11
N ALA A 23 6.75 2.62 -4.83
CA ALA A 23 5.35 2.25 -4.64
C ALA A 23 5.20 0.74 -4.83
N LYS A 24 4.57 0.06 -3.87
CA LYS A 24 4.46 -1.39 -3.90
C LYS A 24 3.33 -1.88 -3.00
N HIS A 25 2.61 -2.88 -3.49
CA HIS A 25 1.70 -3.69 -2.70
C HIS A 25 2.07 -5.17 -2.85
N GLU A 26 2.12 -5.89 -1.73
CA GLU A 26 2.32 -7.33 -1.68
C GLU A 26 1.40 -7.96 -0.62
N ASN A 27 0.79 -9.10 -0.93
CA ASN A 27 0.17 -9.93 0.10
C ASN A 27 1.16 -10.99 0.56
N ILE A 28 1.64 -10.88 1.81
CA ILE A 28 2.60 -11.80 2.41
C ILE A 28 1.91 -12.52 3.57
N ALA A 29 1.62 -13.80 3.35
CA ALA A 29 1.00 -14.69 4.34
C ALA A 29 -0.32 -14.16 4.95
N GLY A 30 -1.12 -13.45 4.16
CA GLY A 30 -2.39 -12.85 4.54
C GLY A 30 -2.29 -11.41 5.05
N VAL A 31 -1.10 -10.80 5.05
CA VAL A 31 -0.90 -9.39 5.41
C VAL A 31 -0.65 -8.59 4.14
N HIS A 32 -1.44 -7.54 3.92
CA HIS A 32 -1.24 -6.56 2.86
C HIS A 32 -0.13 -5.58 3.25
N VAL A 33 1.04 -5.73 2.65
CA VAL A 33 2.23 -4.95 2.92
C VAL A 33 2.36 -3.86 1.85
N ILE A 34 2.27 -2.61 2.27
CA ILE A 34 2.09 -1.47 1.36
C ILE A 34 3.18 -0.42 1.59
N ASN A 35 3.86 -0.04 0.50
CA ASN A 35 4.71 1.13 0.41
C ASN A 35 4.03 2.17 -0.48
N PRO A 36 3.77 3.39 0.00
CA PRO A 36 3.12 4.43 -0.79
C PRO A 36 4.05 5.02 -1.86
N GLY A 37 5.32 4.62 -1.90
CA GLY A 37 6.36 5.25 -2.70
C GLY A 37 6.98 6.44 -1.98
N SER A 38 7.20 7.52 -2.71
CA SER A 38 7.73 8.76 -2.15
C SER A 38 7.11 9.95 -2.86
N ILE A 39 6.53 10.86 -2.10
CA ILE A 39 5.90 12.08 -2.63
C ILE A 39 6.93 13.11 -3.13
N SER A 40 8.21 12.92 -2.80
CA SER A 40 9.26 13.92 -3.08
C SER A 40 10.46 13.38 -3.84
N GLN A 41 10.70 12.06 -3.84
CA GLN A 41 11.90 11.47 -4.43
C GLN A 41 11.64 10.01 -4.82
N SER A 42 10.94 9.75 -5.92
CA SER A 42 10.76 8.37 -6.40
C SER A 42 12.11 7.72 -6.75
N ARG A 43 12.24 6.42 -6.46
CA ARG A 43 13.41 5.60 -6.85
C ARG A 43 13.02 4.47 -7.80
N SER A 44 11.92 4.64 -8.52
CA SER A 44 11.41 3.70 -9.51
C SER A 44 11.18 4.39 -10.85
N ASN A 45 10.65 3.66 -11.83
CA ASN A 45 10.20 4.25 -13.09
C ASN A 45 8.80 4.89 -12.99
N ILE A 46 8.14 4.75 -11.84
CA ILE A 46 6.87 5.41 -11.51
C ILE A 46 7.19 6.77 -10.89
N GLU A 47 6.39 7.79 -11.19
CA GLU A 47 6.53 9.13 -10.61
C GLU A 47 6.33 9.17 -9.08
N GLU A 48 6.54 10.34 -8.47
CA GLU A 48 6.31 10.55 -7.04
C GLU A 48 4.87 10.25 -6.64
N THR A 49 4.73 9.52 -5.53
CA THR A 49 3.46 8.91 -5.13
C THR A 49 3.16 9.05 -3.66
N TYR A 50 1.86 9.05 -3.34
CA TYR A 50 1.30 8.65 -2.05
C TYR A 50 0.17 7.65 -2.28
N ALA A 51 -0.26 6.95 -1.23
CA ALA A 51 -1.34 5.96 -1.32
C ALA A 51 -2.56 6.36 -0.48
N GLU A 52 -3.74 5.99 -0.96
CA GLU A 52 -5.02 6.02 -0.25
C GLU A 52 -5.57 4.60 -0.19
N LEU A 53 -6.09 4.20 0.96
CA LEU A 53 -6.74 2.91 1.15
C LEU A 53 -8.19 3.16 1.58
N VAL A 54 -9.13 2.78 0.73
CA VAL A 54 -10.57 2.89 0.99
C VAL A 54 -11.09 1.50 1.31
N ILE A 55 -11.73 1.34 2.46
CA ILE A 55 -12.24 0.04 2.94
C ILE A 55 -13.75 0.14 3.09
N ASP A 56 -14.48 -0.76 2.43
CA ASP A 56 -15.90 -0.99 2.66
C ASP A 56 -16.06 -2.05 3.76
N GLU A 57 -16.60 -1.66 4.91
CA GLU A 57 -16.75 -2.58 6.04
C GLU A 57 -17.81 -3.67 5.82
N GLN A 58 -18.77 -3.45 4.92
CA GLN A 58 -19.88 -4.37 4.66
C GLN A 58 -19.47 -5.44 3.64
N SER A 59 -18.94 -5.00 2.50
CA SER A 59 -18.52 -5.91 1.42
C SER A 59 -17.14 -6.52 1.68
N LYS A 60 -16.34 -5.91 2.57
CA LYS A 60 -14.91 -6.20 2.76
C LYS A 60 -14.05 -5.92 1.52
N GLU A 61 -14.59 -5.18 0.56
CA GLU A 61 -13.83 -4.68 -0.58
C GLU A 61 -12.90 -3.55 -0.12
N VAL A 62 -11.69 -3.57 -0.65
CA VAL A 62 -10.65 -2.58 -0.41
C VAL A 62 -10.15 -2.06 -1.74
N VAL A 63 -10.08 -0.74 -1.86
CA VAL A 63 -9.49 -0.04 -3.00
C VAL A 63 -8.21 0.64 -2.52
N LEU A 64 -7.08 0.25 -3.10
CA LEU A 64 -5.79 0.89 -2.93
C LEU A 64 -5.51 1.78 -4.14
N ASN A 65 -5.43 3.09 -3.93
CA ASN A 65 -5.11 4.06 -4.97
C ASN A 65 -3.70 4.62 -4.75
N PHE A 66 -2.89 4.68 -5.81
CA PHE A 66 -1.67 5.47 -5.83
C PHE A 66 -1.92 6.77 -6.57
N TYR A 67 -1.65 7.87 -5.89
CA TYR A 67 -1.82 9.22 -6.41
C TYR A 67 -0.47 9.86 -6.66
N ASN A 68 -0.39 10.65 -7.72
CA ASN A 68 0.73 11.56 -7.90
C ASN A 68 0.54 12.90 -7.16
N ARG A 69 1.52 13.81 -7.29
CA ARG A 69 1.51 15.12 -6.62
C ARG A 69 0.40 16.06 -7.06
N ASP A 70 -0.22 15.81 -8.20
CA ASP A 70 -1.38 16.56 -8.70
C ASP A 70 -2.71 15.96 -8.22
N HIS A 71 -2.67 15.01 -7.28
CA HIS A 71 -3.83 14.25 -6.79
C HIS A 71 -4.56 13.47 -7.90
N LYS A 72 -3.84 13.06 -8.95
CA LYS A 72 -4.37 12.16 -9.98
C LYS A 72 -4.02 10.72 -9.63
N VAL A 73 -4.99 9.83 -9.72
CA VAL A 73 -4.76 8.39 -9.61
C VAL A 73 -3.91 7.95 -10.79
N ILE A 74 -2.76 7.33 -10.51
CA ILE A 74 -1.86 6.77 -11.53
C ILE A 74 -1.90 5.25 -11.56
N ASP A 75 -2.31 4.62 -10.46
CA ASP A 75 -2.54 3.18 -10.35
C ASP A 75 -3.61 2.89 -9.28
N SER A 76 -4.36 1.80 -9.46
CA SER A 76 -5.42 1.40 -8.54
C SER A 76 -5.60 -0.11 -8.53
N GLU A 77 -5.71 -0.68 -7.33
CA GLU A 77 -5.91 -2.10 -7.09
C GLU A 77 -7.15 -2.30 -6.21
N THR A 78 -7.95 -3.32 -6.54
CA THR A 78 -9.11 -3.73 -5.72
C THR A 78 -8.89 -5.16 -5.22
N PHE A 79 -9.13 -5.39 -3.94
CA PHE A 79 -9.01 -6.71 -3.30
C PHE A 79 -9.97 -6.84 -2.11
N GLU A 80 -10.13 -8.06 -1.60
CA GLU A 80 -10.98 -8.37 -0.44
C GLU A 80 -10.14 -8.65 0.82
N ILE A 81 -10.67 -8.34 2.01
CA ILE A 81 -10.05 -8.63 3.32
C ILE A 81 -10.89 -9.48 4.28
#